data_AF-A0A7S2YCM5-F1
#
_entry.id   AF-A0A7S2YCM5-F1
#
_cell.length_a   1.000
_cell.length_b   1.000
_cell.length_c   1.000
_cell.angle_alpha   90.00
_cell.angle_beta   90.00
_cell.angle_gamma   90.00
#
_symmetry.space_group_name_H-M   'P 1'
#
loop_
_entity.id
_entity.type
_entity.pdbx_description
1 polymer ?
#
loop_
_entity_poly.entity_id
_entity_poly.type
_entity_poly.pdbx_seq_one_letter_code
_entity_poly.pdbx_strand_id
1 'polypeptide(L)'
;DQHPGSLKLWSMSDAEIKTALMAYSREHEIKTDRDDVSFSLLASDIIIDKFSIHHGQKGVNPIENIRVVAGHQLGKLKEKPSELPLAKSAQLGKYLAQLAVEQEQNLVRVYSRDATKCSLLASTFHQWTT
;
A
#
# COMPACT_ATOMS: atom_id res chain seq x y z
N ASP A 1 -4.74 -5.94 -10.52
CA ASP A 1 -5.50 -7.00 -9.84
C ASP A 1 -5.54 -6.77 -8.35
N GLN A 2 -6.58 -6.08 -7.87
CA GLN A 2 -6.82 -5.95 -6.43
C GLN A 2 -7.59 -7.18 -5.98
N HIS A 3 -6.94 -8.06 -5.22
CA HIS A 3 -7.64 -9.18 -4.59
C HIS A 3 -8.76 -8.64 -3.71
N PRO A 4 -10.02 -9.11 -3.85
CA PRO A 4 -11.14 -8.60 -3.06
C PRO A 4 -10.93 -8.69 -1.53
N GLY A 5 -10.02 -9.55 -1.07
CA GLY A 5 -9.58 -9.62 0.33
C GLY A 5 -8.78 -8.40 0.83
N SER A 6 -8.05 -7.69 -0.04
CA SER A 6 -7.18 -6.57 0.37
C SER A 6 -7.99 -5.31 0.74
N LEU A 7 -9.08 -5.03 0.01
CA LEU A 7 -9.99 -3.92 0.32
C LEU A 7 -10.73 -4.12 1.64
N LYS A 8 -11.12 -5.37 1.94
CA LYS A 8 -11.74 -5.73 3.22
C LYS A 8 -10.74 -5.61 4.37
N LEU A 9 -9.52 -6.08 4.20
CA LEU A 9 -8.48 -5.98 5.24
C LEU A 9 -8.13 -4.53 5.57
N TRP A 10 -8.05 -3.67 4.57
CA TRP A 10 -7.72 -2.25 4.76
C TRP A 10 -8.74 -1.51 5.63
N SER A 11 -10.03 -1.84 5.52
CA SER A 11 -11.11 -1.19 6.27
C SER A 11 -11.28 -1.71 7.71
N MET A 12 -10.79 -2.91 8.03
CA MET A 12 -10.85 -3.48 9.38
C MET A 12 -9.96 -2.74 10.36
N SER A 13 -10.42 -2.42 11.56
CA SER A 13 -9.56 -1.90 12.63
C SER A 13 -8.47 -2.89 13.06
N ASP A 14 -7.40 -2.40 13.67
CA ASP A 14 -6.32 -3.24 14.20
C ASP A 14 -6.84 -4.31 15.17
N ALA A 15 -7.84 -3.96 16.00
CA ALA A 15 -8.45 -4.88 16.94
C ALA A 15 -9.21 -6.02 16.22
N GLU A 16 -9.93 -5.70 15.14
CA GLU A 16 -10.63 -6.70 14.34
C GLU A 16 -9.64 -7.63 13.64
N ILE A 17 -8.56 -7.09 13.06
CA ILE A 17 -7.51 -7.90 12.41
C ILE A 17 -6.86 -8.84 13.42
N LYS A 18 -6.47 -8.34 14.60
CA LYS A 18 -5.89 -9.17 15.67
C LYS A 18 -6.86 -10.26 16.13
N THR A 19 -8.13 -9.91 16.31
CA THR A 19 -9.17 -10.86 16.74
C THR A 19 -9.36 -11.96 15.71
N ALA A 20 -9.43 -11.61 14.43
CA ALA A 20 -9.57 -12.57 13.33
C ALA A 20 -8.36 -13.51 13.25
N LEU A 21 -7.13 -12.99 13.36
CA LEU A 21 -5.92 -13.80 13.33
C LEU A 21 -5.83 -14.79 14.51
N MET A 22 -6.17 -14.34 15.72
CA MET A 22 -6.20 -15.22 16.88
C MET A 22 -7.28 -16.30 16.76
N ALA A 23 -8.47 -15.96 16.26
CA ALA A 23 -9.54 -16.92 16.04
C ALA A 23 -9.12 -17.97 15.01
N TYR A 24 -8.61 -17.53 13.86
CA TYR A 24 -8.14 -18.42 12.80
C TYR A 24 -7.04 -19.38 13.29
N SER A 25 -6.04 -18.85 14.01
CA SER A 25 -4.94 -19.65 14.57
C SER A 25 -5.43 -20.73 15.54
N ARG A 26 -6.46 -20.46 16.35
CA ARG A 26 -7.05 -21.45 17.28
C ARG A 26 -7.85 -22.52 16.56
N GLU A 27 -8.60 -22.15 15.53
CA GLU A 27 -9.47 -23.06 14.79
C GLU A 27 -8.69 -24.03 13.90
N HIS A 28 -7.52 -23.62 13.41
CA HIS A 28 -6.78 -24.36 12.38
C HIS A 28 -5.51 -25.07 12.90
N GLU A 29 -5.33 -25.16 14.23
CA GLU A 29 -4.17 -25.77 14.91
C GLU A 29 -2.87 -25.62 14.10
N ILE A 30 -2.51 -24.39 13.73
CA ILE A 30 -1.35 -24.16 12.86
C ILE A 30 -0.10 -24.53 13.67
N LYS A 31 0.36 -25.77 13.52
CA LYS A 31 1.55 -26.30 14.20
C LYS A 31 2.78 -25.72 13.53
N THR A 32 3.69 -25.21 14.34
CA THR A 32 5.08 -24.99 13.90
C THR A 32 5.84 -26.30 14.01
N ASP A 33 6.83 -26.54 13.15
CA ASP A 33 7.73 -27.72 13.18
C ASP A 33 8.62 -27.80 14.45
N ARG A 34 8.29 -27.05 15.51
CA ARG A 34 8.99 -27.04 16.79
C ARG A 34 8.07 -27.64 17.84
N ASP A 35 8.44 -28.83 18.30
CA ASP A 35 7.71 -29.58 19.31
C ASP A 35 7.49 -28.80 20.61
N ASP A 36 6.27 -28.96 21.15
CA ASP A 36 5.93 -28.96 22.58
C ASP A 36 5.78 -27.66 23.39
N VAL A 37 5.51 -26.53 22.74
CA VAL A 37 4.90 -25.38 23.45
C VAL A 37 3.60 -25.02 22.76
N SER A 38 2.50 -24.89 23.50
CA SER A 38 1.23 -24.38 22.98
C SER A 38 1.41 -22.93 22.51
N PHE A 39 1.89 -22.79 21.28
CA PHE A 39 2.21 -21.52 20.66
C PHE A 39 0.90 -20.90 20.16
N SER A 40 0.17 -20.26 21.07
CA SER A 40 -1.01 -19.47 20.72
C SER A 40 -0.61 -18.02 20.46
N LEU A 41 -1.22 -17.41 19.45
CA LEU A 41 -1.12 -15.98 19.21
C LEU A 41 -1.98 -15.22 20.22
N LEU A 42 -1.40 -14.24 20.90
CA LEU A 42 -2.11 -13.28 21.73
C LEU A 42 -2.12 -11.92 21.05
N ALA A 43 -3.12 -11.09 21.35
CA ALA A 43 -3.23 -9.74 20.78
C ALA A 43 -2.03 -8.84 21.14
N SER A 44 -1.41 -9.09 22.30
CA SER A 44 -0.18 -8.44 22.74
C SER A 44 1.00 -8.73 21.83
N ASP A 45 1.03 -9.91 21.20
CA ASP A 45 2.13 -10.36 20.36
C ASP A 45 2.06 -9.74 18.97
N ILE A 46 0.90 -9.22 18.58
CA ILE A 46 0.64 -8.75 17.21
C ILE A 46 0.71 -7.22 17.14
N ILE A 47 1.51 -6.71 16.21
CA ILE A 47 1.51 -5.31 15.80
C ILE A 47 0.94 -5.24 14.38
N ILE A 48 0.00 -4.32 14.17
CA ILE A 48 -0.56 -4.01 12.86
C ILE A 48 -0.02 -2.63 12.45
N ASP A 49 0.44 -2.52 11.21
CA ASP A 49 0.85 -1.25 10.63
C ASP A 49 0.17 -1.06 9.27
N LYS A 50 -0.37 0.13 9.04
CA LYS A 50 -1.16 0.47 7.86
C LYS A 50 -0.57 1.68 7.19
N PHE A 51 -0.23 1.54 5.92
CA PHE A 51 0.38 2.61 5.14
C PHE A 51 -0.23 2.70 3.75
N SER A 52 -0.44 3.94 3.32
CA SER A 52 -0.81 4.31 1.97
C SER A 52 0.44 4.84 1.27
N ILE A 53 0.82 4.19 0.17
CA ILE A 53 1.91 4.61 -0.70
C ILE A 53 1.29 5.35 -1.88
N HIS A 54 1.64 6.62 -2.03
CA HIS A 54 1.12 7.47 -3.11
C HIS A 54 2.13 8.55 -3.50
N HIS A 55 1.96 9.15 -4.68
CA HIS A 55 2.85 10.18 -5.22
C HIS A 55 2.64 11.59 -4.63
N GLY A 56 2.19 11.67 -3.38
CA GLY A 56 1.94 12.93 -2.65
C GLY A 56 0.54 13.50 -2.85
N GLN A 57 -0.28 12.91 -3.72
CA GLN A 57 -1.66 13.34 -3.99
C GLN A 57 -2.68 12.20 -3.91
N LYS A 58 -2.42 11.17 -3.08
CA LYS A 58 -3.30 9.99 -2.93
C LYS A 58 -3.59 9.36 -4.29
N GLY A 59 -4.84 8.97 -4.56
CA GLY A 59 -5.29 8.44 -5.84
C GLY A 59 -5.23 9.38 -7.05
N VAL A 60 -4.72 10.62 -6.92
CA VAL A 60 -4.58 11.56 -8.04
C VAL A 60 -3.16 11.51 -8.60
N ASN A 61 -3.04 11.45 -9.93
CA ASN A 61 -1.73 11.51 -10.57
C ASN A 61 -1.19 12.95 -10.55
N PRO A 62 -0.03 13.21 -9.92
CA PRO A 62 0.49 14.57 -9.80
C PRO A 62 0.82 15.23 -11.15
N ILE A 63 1.04 14.45 -12.21
CA ILE A 63 1.34 14.96 -13.55
C ILE A 63 0.15 15.73 -14.13
N GLU A 64 -1.08 15.41 -13.72
CA GLU A 64 -2.29 16.14 -14.15
C GLU A 64 -2.27 17.60 -13.68
N ASN A 65 -1.57 17.87 -12.58
CA ASN A 65 -1.39 19.19 -12.01
C ASN A 65 -0.15 19.93 -12.54
N ILE A 66 0.63 19.30 -13.41
CA ILE A 66 1.82 19.92 -14.03
C ILE A 66 1.42 20.64 -15.32
N ARG A 67 2.04 21.80 -15.54
CA ARG A 67 1.95 22.54 -16.80
C ARG A 67 3.33 22.57 -17.45
N VAL A 68 3.37 22.22 -18.73
CA VAL A 68 4.60 22.08 -19.51
C VAL A 68 4.63 23.07 -20.67
N VAL A 69 5.83 23.59 -20.93
CA VAL A 69 6.15 24.41 -22.10
C VAL A 69 7.07 23.58 -23.00
N ALA A 70 6.85 23.62 -24.30
CA ALA A 70 7.67 22.86 -25.23
C ALA A 70 9.10 23.43 -25.29
N GLY A 71 10.11 22.56 -25.45
CA GLY A 71 11.53 22.95 -25.42
C GLY A 71 11.89 24.10 -26.38
N HIS A 72 11.32 24.09 -27.59
CA HIS A 72 11.54 25.15 -28.58
C HIS A 72 10.95 26.52 -28.19
N GLN A 73 10.09 26.58 -27.18
CA GLN A 73 9.49 27.82 -26.67
C GLN A 73 10.22 28.38 -25.44
N LEU A 74 11.20 27.65 -24.88
CA LEU A 74 11.92 28.09 -23.68
C LEU A 74 12.71 29.39 -23.89
N GLY A 75 13.16 29.66 -25.12
CA GLY A 75 13.80 30.94 -25.46
C GLY A 75 12.89 32.15 -25.21
N LYS A 76 11.56 31.98 -25.33
CA LYS A 76 10.57 33.04 -25.10
C LYS A 76 10.33 33.36 -23.63
N LEU A 77 10.90 32.59 -22.69
CA LEU A 77 10.76 32.85 -21.25
C LEU A 77 11.50 34.12 -20.80
N LYS A 78 12.40 34.66 -21.63
CA LYS A 78 13.13 35.91 -21.37
C LYS A 78 12.40 37.16 -21.89
N GLU A 79 11.33 36.96 -22.65
CA GLU A 79 10.58 38.05 -23.28
C GLU A 79 9.56 38.68 -22.32
N LYS A 80 8.86 39.70 -22.80
CA LYS A 80 7.83 40.39 -22.03
C LYS A 80 6.68 39.44 -21.64
N PRO A 81 5.95 39.71 -20.54
CA PRO A 81 4.85 38.85 -20.09
C PRO A 81 3.79 38.53 -21.15
N SER A 82 3.49 39.46 -22.06
CA SER A 82 2.55 39.28 -23.17
C SER A 82 3.00 38.28 -24.24
N GLU A 83 4.29 37.93 -24.25
CA GLU A 83 4.94 37.06 -25.24
C GLU A 83 5.34 35.70 -24.66
N LEU A 84 5.06 35.49 -23.37
CA LEU A 84 5.34 34.22 -22.69
C LEU A 84 4.54 33.07 -23.30
N PRO A 85 5.14 31.89 -23.46
CA PRO A 85 4.46 30.74 -24.03
C PRO A 85 3.37 30.22 -23.09
N LEU A 86 2.23 29.83 -23.66
CA LEU A 86 1.16 29.19 -22.92
C LEU A 86 1.58 27.78 -22.49
N ALA A 87 1.67 27.57 -21.18
CA ALA A 87 1.93 26.26 -20.60
C ALA A 87 0.67 25.38 -20.73
N LYS A 88 0.85 24.15 -21.22
CA LYS A 88 -0.25 23.19 -21.46
C LYS A 88 -0.23 22.09 -20.41
N SER A 89 -1.39 21.47 -20.15
CA SER A 89 -1.43 20.28 -19.31
C SER A 89 -0.59 19.15 -19.94
N ALA A 90 0.21 18.48 -19.13
CA ALA A 90 0.81 17.22 -19.55
C ALA A 90 -0.33 16.22 -19.79
N GLN A 91 -0.44 15.70 -21.03
CA GLN A 91 -1.46 14.70 -21.35
C GLN A 91 -0.93 13.32 -20.91
N LEU A 92 -1.62 12.71 -19.93
CA LEU A 92 -1.29 11.40 -19.38
C LEU A 92 -1.10 10.34 -20.46
N GLY A 93 -1.93 10.39 -21.51
CA GLY A 93 -1.91 9.50 -22.68
C GLY A 93 -0.53 9.29 -23.31
N LYS A 94 0.32 10.33 -23.30
CA LYS A 94 1.66 10.27 -23.90
C LYS A 94 2.68 9.52 -23.04
N TYR A 95 2.35 9.30 -21.77
CA TYR A 95 3.21 8.68 -20.77
C TYR A 95 2.62 7.39 -20.20
N LEU A 96 1.44 6.94 -20.68
CA LEU A 96 0.72 5.78 -20.14
C LEU A 96 1.56 4.50 -20.11
N ALA A 97 2.48 4.31 -21.07
CA ALA A 97 3.38 3.16 -21.08
C ALA A 97 4.45 3.19 -19.97
N GLN A 98 4.64 4.33 -19.30
CA GLN A 98 5.69 4.57 -18.31
C GLN A 98 5.15 4.89 -16.91
N LEU A 99 3.83 5.10 -16.78
CA LEU A 99 3.21 5.47 -15.51
C LEU A 99 2.61 4.24 -14.83
N ALA A 100 2.75 4.18 -13.51
CA ALA A 100 2.02 3.22 -12.71
C ALA A 100 0.52 3.41 -12.95
N VAL A 101 -0.19 2.30 -13.22
CA VAL A 101 -1.64 2.30 -13.43
C VAL A 101 -2.37 2.72 -12.14
N GLU A 102 -1.83 2.35 -10.99
CA GLU A 102 -2.34 2.72 -9.66
C GLU A 102 -1.55 3.92 -9.10
N GLN A 103 -2.26 4.96 -8.66
CA GLN A 103 -1.66 6.17 -8.06
C GLN A 103 -1.50 6.08 -6.54
N GLU A 104 -2.23 5.14 -5.93
CA GLU A 104 -2.25 4.87 -4.50
C GLU A 104 -2.31 3.37 -4.27
N GLN A 105 -1.49 2.88 -3.34
CA GLN A 105 -1.45 1.50 -2.89
C GLN A 105 -1.59 1.46 -1.37
N ASN A 106 -2.57 0.68 -0.91
CA ASN A 106 -2.85 0.49 0.51
C ASN A 106 -2.28 -0.85 0.97
N LEU A 107 -1.51 -0.83 2.06
CA LEU A 107 -0.78 -2.00 2.54
C LEU A 107 -0.96 -2.16 4.04
N VAL A 108 -1.24 -3.40 4.45
CA VAL A 108 -1.31 -3.81 5.85
C VAL A 108 -0.14 -4.73 6.12
N ARG A 109 0.74 -4.35 7.05
CA ARG A 109 1.80 -5.22 7.57
C ARG A 109 1.44 -5.72 8.95
N VAL A 110 1.77 -6.98 9.18
CA VAL A 110 1.55 -7.67 10.44
C VAL A 110 2.90 -8.12 10.97
N TYR A 111 3.22 -7.72 12.19
CA TYR A 111 4.48 -8.03 12.86
C TYR A 111 4.23 -8.77 14.17
N SER A 112 5.19 -9.62 14.55
CA SER A 112 5.22 -10.24 15.86
C SER A 112 6.17 -9.47 16.78
N ARG A 113 5.73 -9.18 18.01
CA ARG A 113 6.63 -8.72 19.09
C ARG A 113 7.55 -9.83 19.57
N ASP A 114 7.07 -11.06 19.49
CA ASP A 114 7.81 -12.25 19.89
C ASP A 114 8.40 -12.93 18.64
N ALA A 115 9.73 -12.92 18.55
CA ALA A 115 10.46 -13.51 17.42
C ALA A 115 10.17 -15.00 17.23
N THR A 116 9.84 -15.71 18.31
CA THR A 116 9.51 -17.14 18.26
C THR A 116 8.15 -17.41 17.60
N LYS A 117 7.26 -16.41 17.59
CA LYS A 117 5.91 -16.48 16.97
C LYS A 117 5.85 -15.96 15.54
N CYS A 118 6.95 -15.45 14.99
CA CYS A 118 6.98 -14.87 13.64
C CYS A 118 6.48 -15.84 12.56
N SER A 119 6.95 -17.09 12.59
CA SER A 119 6.58 -18.09 11.58
C SER A 119 5.09 -18.44 11.66
N LEU A 120 4.58 -18.64 12.88
CA LEU A 120 3.15 -18.88 13.13
C LEU A 120 2.28 -17.71 12.67
N LEU A 121 2.67 -16.47 12.99
CA LEU A 121 1.93 -15.29 12.60
C LEU A 121 1.92 -15.12 11.07
N ALA A 122 3.05 -15.37 10.41
CA ALA A 122 3.16 -15.28 8.97
C ALA A 122 2.29 -16.33 8.25
N SER A 123 2.31 -17.59 8.70
CA SER A 123 1.47 -18.64 8.12
C SER A 123 -0.01 -18.38 8.38
N THR A 124 -0.37 -17.98 9.61
CA THR A 124 -1.76 -17.61 9.97
C THR A 124 -2.25 -16.47 9.09
N PHE A 125 -1.49 -15.40 8.95
CA PHE A 125 -1.88 -14.24 8.14
C PHE A 125 -2.01 -14.60 6.66
N HIS A 126 -1.08 -15.37 6.12
CA HIS A 126 -1.15 -15.83 4.72
C HIS A 126 -2.39 -16.68 4.46
N GLN A 127 -2.66 -17.67 5.32
CA GLN A 127 -3.81 -18.57 5.17
C GLN A 127 -5.14 -17.85 5.39
N TRP A 128 -5.20 -16.91 6.34
CA TRP A 128 -6.42 -16.14 6.61
C TRP A 128 -6.78 -15.17 5.47
N THR A 129 -5.78 -14.67 4.73
CA THR A 129 -5.97 -13.66 3.67
C THR A 129 -6.07 -14.25 2.26
N THR A 130 -5.80 -15.55 2.10
CA THR A 130 -5.92 -16.30 0.84
C THR A 130 -7.28 -17.00 0.78
#